data_AF-A0A2G1DJ55-F1
#
_entry.id   AF-A0A2G1DJ55-F1
#
_cell.length_a   1.000
_cell.length_b   1.000
_cell.length_c   1.000
_cell.angle_alpha   90.00
_cell.angle_beta   90.00
_cell.angle_gamma   90.00
#
_symmetry.space_group_name_H-M   'P 1'
#
loop_
_entity.id
_entity.type
_entity.pdbx_description
1 polymer ?
#
loop_
_entity_poly.entity_id
_entity_poly.type
_entity_poly.pdbx_seq_one_letter_code
_entity_poly.pdbx_strand_id
1 'polypeptide(L)'
;MLELSKDMQDLLLLDIEDIKKAKHENLLERNEKKEEAIVEITNLKSSLNEKLVEAMQNGEDINLYRQKVDNLEEELKNLYKLNKQLASIVLPIQQMYKDIVEEIARENGGNLLDVKA
;
A
#
# COMPACT_ATOMS: atom_id res chain seq x y z
N MET A 1 -6.37 3.02 13.59
CA MET A 1 -5.07 3.11 12.87
C MET A 1 -4.24 1.84 13.02
N LEU A 2 -3.96 1.37 14.25
CA LEU A 2 -3.16 0.15 14.44
C LEU A 2 -3.78 -1.07 13.74
N GLU A 3 -5.09 -1.30 13.94
CA GLU A 3 -5.84 -2.38 13.27
C GLU A 3 -5.83 -2.19 11.74
N LEU A 4 -6.21 -1.01 11.24
CA LEU A 4 -6.12 -0.68 9.81
C LEU A 4 -4.73 -0.93 9.20
N SER A 5 -3.66 -0.64 9.95
CA SER A 5 -2.29 -0.90 9.50
C SER A 5 -2.00 -2.40 9.40
N LYS A 6 -2.57 -3.24 10.28
CA LYS A 6 -2.46 -4.70 10.21
C LYS A 6 -3.30 -5.28 9.10
N ASP A 7 -4.54 -4.81 8.94
CA ASP A 7 -5.42 -5.23 7.85
C ASP A 7 -4.78 -4.91 6.49
N MET A 8 -4.15 -3.74 6.36
CA MET A 8 -3.37 -3.39 5.17
C MET A 8 -2.19 -4.32 4.94
N GLN A 9 -1.47 -4.71 5.99
CA GLN A 9 -0.38 -5.69 5.86
C GLN A 9 -0.91 -7.04 5.35
N ASP A 10 -2.05 -7.50 5.85
CA ASP A 10 -2.68 -8.74 5.41
C ASP A 10 -3.13 -8.67 3.94
N LEU A 11 -3.72 -7.55 3.51
CA LEU A 11 -4.07 -7.31 2.11
C LEU A 11 -2.83 -7.37 1.19
N LEU A 12 -1.72 -6.76 1.60
CA LEU A 12 -0.47 -6.80 0.82
C LEU A 12 0.14 -8.21 0.78
N LEU A 13 0.05 -8.98 1.86
CA LEU A 13 0.49 -10.38 1.87
C LEU A 13 -0.35 -11.23 0.91
N LEU A 14 -1.67 -11.03 0.88
CA LEU A 14 -2.56 -11.68 -0.09
C LEU A 14 -2.21 -11.28 -1.53
N ASP A 15 -1.91 -10.01 -1.78
CA ASP A 15 -1.45 -9.54 -3.10
C ASP A 15 -0.16 -10.25 -3.54
N ILE A 16 0.84 -10.32 -2.64
CA ILE A 16 2.10 -11.01 -2.91
C ILE A 16 1.85 -12.47 -3.29
N GLU A 17 0.99 -13.18 -2.55
CA GLU A 17 0.67 -14.58 -2.81
C GLU A 17 -0.09 -14.79 -4.12
N ASP A 18 -1.03 -13.91 -4.42
CA ASP A 18 -1.81 -13.96 -5.65
C ASP A 18 -0.95 -13.70 -6.89
N ILE A 19 -0.02 -12.74 -6.82
CA ILE A 19 0.92 -12.46 -7.90
C ILE A 19 1.85 -13.65 -8.15
N LYS A 20 2.38 -14.28 -7.10
CA LYS A 20 3.21 -15.50 -7.24
C LYS A 20 2.44 -16.64 -7.93
N LYS A 21 1.12 -16.68 -7.77
CA LYS A 21 0.23 -17.68 -8.37
C LYS A 21 -0.36 -17.23 -9.72
N ALA A 22 0.07 -16.08 -10.25
CA ALA A 22 -0.48 -15.45 -11.45
C ALA A 22 -2.01 -15.22 -11.40
N LYS A 23 -2.56 -14.96 -10.21
CA LYS A 23 -3.99 -14.68 -9.98
C LYS A 23 -4.22 -13.18 -9.81
N HIS A 24 -4.39 -12.45 -10.90
CA HIS A 24 -4.41 -10.98 -10.85
C HIS A 24 -5.80 -10.36 -10.58
N GLU A 25 -6.89 -11.11 -10.70
CA GLU A 25 -8.26 -10.60 -10.57
C GLU A 25 -8.55 -10.01 -9.19
N ASN A 26 -8.13 -10.70 -8.13
CA ASN A 26 -8.35 -10.27 -6.75
C ASN A 26 -7.59 -8.99 -6.38
N LEU A 27 -6.55 -8.61 -7.14
CA LEU A 27 -5.78 -7.39 -6.89
C LEU A 27 -6.65 -6.14 -7.12
N LEU A 28 -7.53 -6.18 -8.12
CA LEU A 28 -8.44 -5.08 -8.45
C LEU A 28 -9.45 -4.86 -7.33
N GLU A 29 -10.10 -5.92 -6.83
CA GLU A 29 -11.07 -5.82 -5.74
C GLU A 29 -10.46 -5.31 -4.44
N ARG A 30 -9.19 -5.64 -4.16
CA ARG A 30 -8.49 -5.17 -2.97
C ARG A 30 -7.96 -3.74 -3.11
N ASN A 31 -7.84 -3.19 -4.33
CA ASN A 31 -7.31 -1.84 -4.52
C ASN A 31 -8.20 -0.76 -3.90
N GLU A 32 -9.52 -0.86 -4.05
CA GLU A 32 -10.45 0.10 -3.43
C GLU A 32 -10.29 0.12 -1.90
N LYS A 33 -10.29 -1.06 -1.26
CA LYS A 33 -10.07 -1.20 0.18
C LYS A 33 -8.74 -0.62 0.64
N LYS A 34 -7.68 -0.82 -0.14
CA LYS A 34 -6.35 -0.28 0.16
C LYS A 34 -6.32 1.23 0.05
N GLU A 35 -7.00 1.81 -0.94
CA GLU A 35 -7.10 3.25 -1.13
C GLU A 35 -7.85 3.91 0.04
N GLU A 36 -9.00 3.36 0.41
CA GLU A 36 -9.78 3.80 1.58
C GLU A 36 -8.94 3.76 2.86
N ALA A 37 -8.27 2.64 3.11
CA ALA A 37 -7.42 2.48 4.29
C ALA A 37 -6.22 3.46 4.31
N ILE A 38 -5.62 3.78 3.15
CA ILE A 38 -4.54 4.78 3.06
C ILE A 38 -5.05 6.17 3.45
N VAL A 39 -6.22 6.55 2.93
CA VAL A 39 -6.85 7.84 3.27
C VAL A 39 -7.15 7.89 4.76
N GLU A 40 -7.74 6.83 5.31
CA GLU A 40 -8.09 6.78 6.72
C GLU A 40 -6.85 6.81 7.64
N ILE A 41 -5.81 6.04 7.34
CA ILE A 41 -4.54 6.06 8.10
C ILE A 41 -3.93 7.47 8.07
N THR A 42 -3.95 8.14 6.93
CA THR A 42 -3.42 9.50 6.77
C THR A 42 -4.19 10.51 7.62
N ASN A 43 -5.52 10.45 7.59
CA ASN A 43 -6.38 11.31 8.39
C ASN A 43 -6.17 11.08 9.89
N LEU A 44 -6.18 9.81 10.32
CA LEU A 44 -5.95 9.44 11.71
C LEU A 44 -4.56 9.90 12.20
N LYS A 45 -3.55 9.93 11.32
CA LYS A 45 -2.21 10.41 11.65
C LYS A 45 -2.21 11.91 11.91
N SER A 46 -2.89 12.69 11.07
CA SER A 46 -3.04 14.14 11.31
C SER A 46 -3.73 14.39 12.64
N SER A 47 -4.86 13.72 12.89
CA SER A 47 -5.62 13.89 14.13
C SER A 47 -4.84 13.43 15.37
N LEU A 48 -4.02 12.38 15.27
CA LEU A 48 -3.17 11.96 16.38
C LEU A 48 -2.12 13.02 16.71
N ASN A 49 -1.47 13.60 15.69
CA ASN A 49 -0.48 14.65 15.88
C ASN A 49 -1.10 15.89 16.53
N GLU A 50 -2.27 16.33 16.05
CA GLU A 50 -3.01 17.47 16.61
C GLU A 50 -3.32 17.24 18.10
N LYS A 51 -3.86 16.07 18.45
CA LYS A 51 -4.18 15.72 19.84
C LYS A 51 -2.95 15.63 20.75
N LEU A 52 -1.83 15.12 20.24
CA LEU A 52 -0.58 15.07 21.01
C LEU A 52 -0.02 16.48 21.28
N VAL A 53 -0.11 17.38 20.30
CA VAL A 53 0.27 18.79 20.48
C VAL A 53 -0.65 19.48 21.49
N GLU A 54 -1.96 19.28 21.40
CA GLU A 54 -2.94 19.84 22.34
C GLU A 54 -2.70 19.34 23.78
N ALA A 55 -2.52 18.03 23.97
CA ALA A 55 -2.21 17.45 25.27
C ALA A 55 -0.91 18.04 25.86
N MET A 56 0.12 18.21 25.04
CA MET A 56 1.38 18.83 25.46
C MET A 56 1.19 20.31 25.87
N GLN A 57 0.38 21.07 25.14
CA GLN A 57 0.06 22.46 25.47
C GLN A 57 -0.75 22.59 26.77
N ASN A 58 -1.61 21.61 27.05
CA ASN A 58 -2.40 21.53 28.28
C ASN A 58 -1.60 21.03 29.50
N GLY A 59 -0.32 20.69 29.31
CA GLY A 59 0.56 20.21 30.38
C GLY A 59 0.31 18.75 30.77
N GLU A 60 -0.37 17.96 29.91
CA GLU A 60 -0.56 16.54 30.12
C GLU A 60 0.76 15.78 29.90
N ASP A 61 1.01 14.72 30.69
CA ASP A 61 2.16 13.86 30.49
C ASP A 61 1.97 12.91 29.30
N ILE A 62 2.38 13.35 28.12
CA ILE A 62 2.29 12.55 26.89
C ILE A 62 3.09 11.23 26.94
N ASN A 63 4.02 11.06 27.88
CA ASN A 63 4.83 9.83 27.97
C ASN A 63 3.99 8.59 28.31
N LEU A 64 2.81 8.77 28.90
CA LEU A 64 1.88 7.66 29.17
C LEU A 64 1.39 6.97 27.88
N TYR A 65 1.51 7.63 26.72
CA TYR A 65 1.16 7.07 25.41
C TYR A 65 2.35 6.48 24.64
N ARG A 66 3.60 6.66 25.12
CA ARG A 66 4.83 6.33 24.38
C ARG A 66 4.82 4.92 23.80
N GLN A 67 4.55 3.92 24.64
CA GLN A 67 4.54 2.51 24.20
C GLN A 67 3.53 2.24 23.07
N LYS A 68 2.38 2.93 23.08
CA LYS A 68 1.36 2.78 22.02
C LYS A 68 1.81 3.44 20.72
N VAL A 69 2.46 4.60 20.82
CA VAL A 69 3.02 5.32 19.66
C VAL A 69 4.19 4.53 19.06
N ASP A 70 5.08 4.00 19.88
CA ASP A 70 6.21 3.17 19.43
C ASP A 70 5.73 1.92 18.69
N ASN A 71 4.72 1.23 19.24
CA ASN A 71 4.10 0.08 18.59
C ASN A 71 3.45 0.45 17.24
N LEU A 72 2.75 1.58 17.19
CA LEU A 72 2.17 2.07 15.94
C LEU A 72 3.25 2.40 14.90
N GLU A 73 4.36 3.01 15.31
CA GLU A 73 5.50 3.29 14.43
C GLU A 73 6.09 1.99 13.87
N GLU A 74 6.24 0.96 14.70
CA GLU A 74 6.73 -0.36 14.27
C GLU A 74 5.83 -0.98 13.21
N GLU A 75 4.51 -0.99 13.43
CA GLU A 75 3.55 -1.55 12.47
C GLU A 75 3.53 -0.76 11.15
N LEU A 76 3.63 0.57 11.19
CA LEU A 76 3.72 1.39 9.98
C LEU A 76 5.02 1.15 9.21
N LYS A 77 6.14 0.91 9.91
CA LYS A 77 7.40 0.50 9.27
C LYS A 77 7.30 -0.86 8.61
N ASN A 78 6.60 -1.82 9.25
CA ASN A 78 6.37 -3.14 8.67
C ASN A 78 5.48 -3.07 7.43
N LEU A 79 4.41 -2.27 7.48
CA LEU A 79 3.57 -1.97 6.31
C LEU A 79 4.39 -1.38 5.15
N TYR A 80 5.26 -0.42 5.42
CA TYR A 80 6.15 0.16 4.39
C TYR A 80 7.08 -0.89 3.77
N LYS A 81 7.68 -1.77 4.58
CA LYS A 81 8.55 -2.85 4.09
C LYS A 81 7.79 -3.82 3.19
N LEU A 82 6.59 -4.24 3.60
CA LEU A 82 5.73 -5.14 2.82
C LEU A 82 5.33 -4.51 1.49
N ASN A 83 4.96 -3.22 1.49
CA ASN A 83 4.64 -2.51 0.25
C ASN A 83 5.85 -2.43 -0.71
N LYS A 84 7.05 -2.19 -0.17
CA LYS A 84 8.29 -2.21 -0.96
C LYS A 84 8.57 -3.59 -1.55
N GLN A 85 8.33 -4.65 -0.77
CA GLN A 85 8.46 -6.03 -1.25
C GLN A 85 7.47 -6.31 -2.38
N LEU A 86 6.18 -5.96 -2.21
CA LEU A 86 5.18 -6.09 -3.27
C LEU A 86 5.61 -5.37 -4.55
N ALA A 87 6.08 -4.12 -4.45
CA ALA A 87 6.56 -3.36 -5.60
C ALA A 87 7.74 -4.05 -6.31
N SER A 88 8.68 -4.62 -5.56
CA SER A 88 9.82 -5.35 -6.14
C SER A 88 9.43 -6.60 -6.94
N ILE A 89 8.23 -7.13 -6.71
CA ILE A 89 7.67 -8.28 -7.44
C ILE A 89 6.80 -7.79 -8.61
N VAL A 90 5.92 -6.82 -8.36
CA VAL A 90 4.96 -6.31 -9.35
C VAL A 90 5.66 -5.61 -10.51
N LEU A 91 6.62 -4.73 -10.24
CA LEU A 91 7.22 -3.88 -11.28
C LEU A 91 7.94 -4.69 -12.38
N PRO A 92 8.78 -5.71 -12.05
CA PRO A 92 9.38 -6.56 -13.09
C PRO A 92 8.34 -7.33 -13.92
N ILE A 93 7.27 -7.82 -13.28
CA ILE A 93 6.20 -8.55 -13.97
C ILE A 93 5.45 -7.62 -14.95
N GLN A 94 5.12 -6.40 -14.51
CA GLN A 94 4.51 -5.39 -15.38
C GLN A 94 5.40 -5.05 -16.58
N GLN A 95 6.72 -4.90 -16.36
CA GLN A 95 7.66 -4.65 -17.45
C GLN A 95 7.72 -5.83 -18.43
N MET A 96 7.77 -7.07 -17.92
CA MET A 96 7.76 -8.27 -18.75
C MET A 96 6.50 -8.36 -19.62
N TYR A 97 5.32 -8.10 -19.07
CA TYR A 97 4.07 -8.08 -19.85
C TYR A 97 4.09 -7.00 -20.93
N LYS A 98 4.60 -5.80 -20.60
CA LYS A 98 4.75 -4.71 -21.57
C LYS A 98 5.68 -5.12 -22.72
N ASP A 99 6.83 -5.70 -22.41
CA ASP A 99 7.81 -6.13 -23.42
C ASP A 99 7.22 -7.18 -24.37
N ILE A 100 6.45 -8.15 -23.84
CA ILE A 100 5.75 -9.17 -24.64
C ILE A 100 4.72 -8.51 -25.57
N VAL A 101 3.91 -7.57 -25.08
CA VAL A 101 2.91 -6.88 -25.90
C VAL A 101 3.58 -6.05 -27.00
N GLU A 102 4.69 -5.37 -26.69
CA GLU A 102 5.46 -4.60 -27.66
C GLU A 102 6.13 -5.49 -28.73
N GLU A 103 6.61 -6.67 -28.36
CA GLU A 103 7.13 -7.67 -29.29
C GLU A 103 6.02 -8.16 -30.24
N ILE A 104 4.88 -8.60 -29.72
CA ILE A 104 3.72 -9.04 -30.52
C ILE A 104 3.25 -7.92 -31.46
N ALA A 105 3.21 -6.67 -31.00
CA ALA A 105 2.79 -5.53 -31.82
C ALA A 105 3.78 -5.25 -32.96
N ARG A 106 5.09 -5.42 -32.73
CA ARG A 106 6.12 -5.28 -33.77
C ARG A 106 6.03 -6.39 -34.80
N GLU A 107 5.85 -7.64 -34.37
CA GLU A 107 5.71 -8.80 -35.26
C GLU A 107 4.46 -8.73 -36.13
N ASN A 108 3.36 -8.14 -35.62
CA ASN A 108 2.09 -8.02 -36.34
C ASN A 108 1.91 -6.69 -37.12
N GLY A 109 2.97 -5.92 -37.34
CA GLY A 109 2.93 -4.78 -38.27
C GLY A 109 2.51 -3.43 -37.69
N GLY A 110 2.65 -3.20 -36.38
CA GLY A 110 2.80 -1.85 -35.82
C GLY A 110 1.55 -0.97 -35.67
N ASN A 111 0.33 -1.53 -35.71
CA ASN A 111 -0.89 -0.78 -35.37
C ASN A 111 -1.62 -1.46 -34.20
N LEU A 112 -1.14 -1.30 -32.98
CA LEU A 112 -2.01 -1.47 -31.82
C LEU A 112 -2.61 -0.10 -31.50
N LEU A 113 -3.93 -0.04 -31.69
CA LEU A 113 -4.81 1.09 -31.48
C LEU A 113 -4.41 1.91 -30.25
N ASP A 114 -4.45 3.23 -30.42
CA ASP A 114 -4.40 4.25 -29.38
C ASP A 114 -5.56 3.99 -28.39
N VAL A 115 -5.38 3.06 -27.46
CA VAL A 115 -6.32 2.87 -26.35
C VAL A 115 -6.04 4.00 -25.36
N LYS A 116 -6.59 5.17 -25.68
CA LYS A 116 -6.71 6.27 -24.74
C LYS A 116 -7.66 5.86 -23.62
N ALA A 117 -7.15 5.95 -22.40
CA ALA A 117 -7.93 6.04 -21.17
C ALA A 117 -8.77 7.33 -21.16
#